data_AF-A0A9W7EDB9-F1
#
_entry.id   AF-A0A9W7EDB9-F1
#
_cell.length_a   1.000
_cell.length_b   1.000
_cell.length_c   1.000
_cell.angle_alpha   90.00
_cell.angle_beta   90.00
_cell.angle_gamma   90.00
#
_symmetry.space_group_name_H-M   'P 1'
#
loop_
_entity.id
_entity.type
_entity.pdbx_description
1 polymer ?
#
loop_
_entity_poly.entity_id
_entity_poly.type
_entity_poly.pdbx_seq_one_letter_code
_entity_poly.pdbx_strand_id
1 'polypeptide(L)'
;MERRQAHKSTLPLYTSSFVSNAPKRPLKAGTTTYLAIVFALVFIAYPVMMIVKVVGDIGTRHEEDVNVEYKERPQVVRVTEDINRMKLPPKQASPPAQQDTSGISYSSMLMNSPSVVTPVVAPVVAPVVRLPLSIQIITDFPSIKVTSSVIGNLSPPSSVLSPSISDWLTDRWQAASDMSGTPIPGPHFLSLSFPSKRITSIKIVTLDFETAHCDDYTVSLLSSSNPERTVEIYSSLKSKTLKRSRSHQHVTDVFDVNWDGLADDIVESYVTIRIDFLKPATRWGISVWRVVAEGSVEATI
;
A
#
# COMPACT_ATOMS: atom_id res chain seq x y z
N MET A 1 -21.46 -13.82 -53.86
CA MET A 1 -22.02 -15.03 -53.22
C MET A 1 -20.84 -15.87 -52.71
N GLU A 2 -20.37 -15.62 -51.49
CA GLU A 2 -19.32 -16.41 -50.86
C GLU A 2 -19.85 -16.99 -49.55
N ARG A 3 -19.89 -18.33 -49.47
CA ARG A 3 -20.29 -19.09 -48.29
C ARG A 3 -19.07 -19.26 -47.38
N ARG A 4 -19.11 -18.69 -46.18
CA ARG A 4 -18.21 -19.08 -45.08
C ARG A 4 -18.91 -20.15 -44.23
N GLN A 5 -18.32 -21.35 -44.21
CA GLN A 5 -18.72 -22.45 -43.33
C GLN A 5 -18.19 -22.20 -41.92
N ALA A 6 -19.07 -22.34 -40.93
CA ALA A 6 -18.74 -22.33 -39.52
C ALA A 6 -18.28 -23.73 -39.07
N HIS A 7 -17.04 -23.83 -38.60
CA HIS A 7 -16.55 -25.02 -37.90
C HIS A 7 -17.04 -24.99 -36.45
N LYS A 8 -17.96 -25.88 -36.09
CA LYS A 8 -18.28 -26.22 -34.69
C LYS A 8 -17.23 -27.21 -34.18
N SER A 9 -16.45 -26.81 -33.19
CA SER A 9 -15.59 -27.70 -32.41
C SER A 9 -16.38 -28.29 -31.25
N THR A 10 -16.64 -29.59 -31.32
CA THR A 10 -17.25 -30.37 -30.23
C THR A 10 -16.11 -30.89 -29.35
N LEU A 11 -16.02 -30.42 -28.10
CA LEU A 11 -15.11 -30.98 -27.10
C LEU A 11 -15.72 -32.23 -26.47
N PRO A 12 -14.94 -33.31 -26.22
CA PRO A 12 -15.44 -34.50 -25.55
C PRO A 12 -15.54 -34.27 -24.02
N LEU A 13 -16.69 -34.64 -23.46
CA LEU A 13 -16.92 -34.79 -22.02
C LEU A 13 -16.14 -36.00 -21.50
N TYR A 14 -15.16 -35.75 -20.63
CA TYR A 14 -14.40 -36.78 -19.93
C TYR A 14 -15.08 -37.05 -18.58
N THR A 15 -15.90 -38.10 -18.49
CA THR A 15 -16.47 -38.57 -17.23
C THR A 15 -15.47 -39.53 -16.57
N SER A 16 -14.80 -39.05 -15.52
CA SER A 16 -13.95 -39.85 -14.64
C SER A 16 -14.79 -40.53 -13.56
N SER A 17 -15.01 -41.84 -13.70
CA SER A 17 -15.58 -42.69 -12.64
C SER A 17 -14.44 -43.28 -11.80
N PHE A 18 -14.11 -42.63 -10.69
CA PHE A 18 -13.19 -43.18 -9.69
C PHE A 18 -13.91 -44.27 -8.87
N VAL A 19 -13.67 -45.53 -9.23
CA VAL A 19 -14.07 -46.69 -8.42
C VAL A 19 -13.00 -46.92 -7.36
N SER A 20 -13.27 -46.54 -6.11
CA SER A 20 -12.36 -46.81 -4.98
C SER A 20 -12.55 -48.26 -4.48
N ASN A 21 -11.77 -49.19 -5.03
CA ASN A 21 -11.63 -50.54 -4.47
C ASN A 21 -10.58 -50.53 -3.34
N ALA A 22 -10.92 -49.95 -2.19
CA ALA A 22 -10.13 -50.12 -0.97
C ALA A 22 -10.66 -51.32 -0.17
N PRO A 23 -9.83 -52.34 0.14
CA PRO A 23 -10.28 -53.49 0.93
C PRO A 23 -10.57 -53.05 2.37
N LYS A 24 -11.85 -53.16 2.77
CA LYS A 24 -12.30 -52.97 4.16
C LYS A 24 -11.70 -54.08 5.03
N ARG A 25 -10.54 -53.83 5.64
CA ARG A 25 -10.02 -54.69 6.71
C ARG A 25 -10.80 -54.39 8.00
N PRO A 26 -11.37 -55.40 8.68
CA PRO A 26 -12.06 -55.20 9.94
C PRO A 26 -11.07 -54.69 10.99
N LEU A 27 -11.34 -53.52 11.57
CA LEU A 27 -10.60 -53.02 12.73
C LEU A 27 -10.80 -53.99 13.89
N LYS A 28 -9.69 -54.46 14.47
CA LYS A 28 -9.71 -55.30 15.68
C LYS A 28 -10.34 -54.50 16.82
N ALA A 29 -11.27 -55.11 17.55
CA ALA A 29 -12.11 -54.48 18.58
C ALA A 29 -11.37 -53.88 19.81
N GLY A 30 -10.03 -53.86 19.81
CA GLY A 30 -9.22 -53.26 20.89
C GLY A 30 -8.64 -51.87 20.56
N THR A 31 -8.52 -51.48 19.28
CA THR A 31 -7.87 -50.22 18.90
C THR A 31 -8.76 -49.00 19.14
N THR A 32 -10.09 -49.16 19.06
CA THR A 32 -11.04 -48.06 19.22
C THR A 32 -11.06 -47.53 20.64
N THR A 33 -10.96 -48.41 21.64
CA THR A 33 -10.96 -48.05 23.06
C THR A 33 -9.68 -47.30 23.44
N TYR A 34 -8.53 -47.72 22.90
CA TYR A 34 -7.26 -47.06 23.16
C TYR A 34 -7.22 -45.63 22.59
N LEU A 35 -7.71 -45.45 21.36
CA LEU A 35 -7.81 -44.11 20.75
C LEU A 35 -8.77 -43.21 21.53
N ALA A 36 -9.91 -43.73 22.00
CA ALA A 36 -10.85 -42.95 22.80
C ALA A 36 -10.23 -42.47 24.13
N ILE A 37 -9.45 -43.32 24.81
CA ILE A 37 -8.75 -42.96 26.05
C ILE A 37 -7.68 -41.91 25.78
N VAL A 38 -6.88 -42.05 24.72
CA VAL A 38 -5.85 -41.06 24.36
C VAL A 38 -6.49 -39.71 24.02
N PHE A 39 -7.59 -39.70 23.25
CA PHE A 39 -8.32 -38.47 22.95
C PHE A 39 -8.89 -37.81 24.21
N ALA A 40 -9.46 -38.60 25.13
CA ALA A 40 -9.98 -38.08 26.40
C ALA A 40 -8.87 -37.46 27.27
N LEU A 41 -7.70 -38.11 27.37
CA LEU A 41 -6.56 -37.59 28.14
C LEU A 41 -6.02 -36.29 27.55
N VAL A 42 -5.93 -36.18 26.21
CA VAL A 42 -5.51 -34.95 25.54
C VAL A 42 -6.53 -33.82 25.75
N PHE A 43 -7.82 -34.13 25.66
CA PHE A 43 -8.89 -33.14 25.86
C PHE A 43 -9.00 -32.64 27.31
N ILE A 44 -8.60 -33.43 28.29
CA ILE A 44 -8.58 -33.01 29.71
C ILE A 44 -7.28 -32.28 30.05
N ALA A 45 -6.13 -32.74 29.56
CA ALA A 45 -4.84 -32.14 29.87
C ALA A 45 -4.64 -30.74 29.25
N TYR A 46 -5.17 -30.51 28.05
CA TYR A 46 -5.01 -29.25 27.32
C TYR A 46 -5.64 -28.02 28.02
N PRO A 47 -6.91 -28.05 28.47
CA PRO A 47 -7.51 -26.91 29.18
C PRO A 47 -6.84 -26.65 30.54
N VAL A 48 -6.36 -27.69 31.25
CA VAL A 48 -5.63 -27.51 32.52
C VAL A 48 -4.32 -26.77 32.30
N MET A 49 -3.55 -27.10 31.26
CA MET A 49 -2.32 -26.38 30.90
C MET A 49 -2.59 -24.92 30.50
N MET A 50 -3.69 -24.64 29.79
CA MET A 50 -4.09 -23.26 29.46
C MET A 50 -4.42 -22.45 30.70
N ILE A 51 -5.15 -23.02 31.66
CA ILE A 51 -5.51 -22.33 32.91
C ILE A 51 -4.27 -22.02 33.76
N VAL A 52 -3.34 -22.97 33.89
CA VAL A 52 -2.09 -22.75 34.64
C VAL A 52 -1.26 -21.61 34.03
N LYS A 53 -1.23 -21.50 32.70
CA LYS A 53 -0.49 -20.43 32.01
C LYS A 53 -1.13 -19.06 32.20
N VAL A 54 -2.46 -18.98 32.13
CA VAL A 54 -3.20 -17.73 32.37
C VAL A 54 -3.06 -17.25 33.82
N VAL A 55 -3.08 -18.16 34.80
CA VAL A 55 -2.90 -17.80 36.22
C VAL A 55 -1.45 -17.37 36.50
N GLY A 56 -0.46 -17.96 35.83
CA GLY A 56 0.94 -17.56 35.93
C GLY A 56 1.21 -16.14 35.40
N ASP A 57 0.58 -15.75 34.30
CA ASP A 57 0.76 -14.43 33.68
C ASP A 57 0.04 -13.29 34.42
N ILE A 58 -0.96 -13.60 35.25
CA ILE A 58 -1.63 -12.61 36.11
C ILE A 58 -0.80 -12.29 37.36
N GLY A 59 0.02 -13.25 37.84
CA GLY A 59 0.85 -13.09 39.04
C GLY A 59 2.10 -12.23 38.85
N THR A 60 2.55 -11.98 37.63
CA THR A 60 3.82 -11.26 37.35
C THR A 60 3.63 -9.80 36.94
N ARG A 61 2.39 -9.31 36.81
CA ARG A 61 2.10 -7.95 36.33
C ARG A 61 1.90 -6.89 37.42
N HIS A 62 2.13 -7.22 38.69
CA HIS A 62 1.82 -6.31 39.80
C HIS A 62 3.02 -5.75 40.60
N GLU A 63 4.27 -5.94 40.14
CA GLU A 63 5.46 -5.58 40.95
C GLU A 63 6.55 -4.76 40.24
N GLU A 64 6.26 -4.08 39.10
CA GLU A 64 7.26 -3.23 38.41
C GLU A 64 6.92 -1.73 38.30
N ASP A 65 5.97 -1.23 39.09
CA ASP A 65 5.57 0.19 39.06
C ASP A 65 5.86 0.95 40.38
N VAL A 66 7.02 0.75 41.03
CA VAL A 66 7.53 1.69 42.07
C VAL A 66 9.06 1.67 42.15
N ASN A 67 9.75 2.45 41.31
CA ASN A 67 10.95 3.23 41.65
C ASN A 67 11.61 3.79 40.38
N VAL A 68 11.25 5.01 40.00
CA VAL A 68 12.12 5.84 39.17
C VAL A 68 12.61 7.00 40.02
N GLU A 69 13.80 6.76 40.58
CA GLU A 69 14.66 7.70 41.26
C GLU A 69 15.00 8.87 40.31
N TYR A 70 14.65 10.09 40.72
CA TYR A 70 15.02 11.32 40.04
C TYR A 70 16.54 11.52 40.15
N LYS A 71 17.28 11.10 39.12
CA LYS A 71 18.70 11.44 38.98
C LYS A 71 18.84 12.81 38.34
N GLU A 72 19.36 13.75 39.11
CA GLU A 72 19.63 15.14 38.74
C GLU A 72 20.45 15.24 37.44
N ARG A 73 20.01 16.15 36.56
CA ARG A 73 20.71 16.48 35.31
C ARG A 73 21.99 17.28 35.63
N PRO A 74 23.16 16.91 35.10
CA PRO A 74 24.28 17.83 35.06
C PRO A 74 24.01 18.93 34.02
N GLN A 75 24.08 20.18 34.46
CA GLN A 75 24.17 21.32 33.57
C GLN A 75 25.53 21.30 32.86
N VAL A 76 25.53 21.40 31.53
CA VAL A 76 26.76 21.67 30.76
C VAL A 76 26.49 22.81 29.76
N VAL A 77 26.91 23.99 30.19
CA VAL A 77 27.67 25.03 29.47
C VAL A 77 27.35 25.23 27.99
N ARG A 78 26.75 26.40 27.70
CA ARG A 78 26.76 27.03 26.38
C ARG A 78 28.20 27.40 26.01
N VAL A 79 28.71 26.83 24.91
CA VAL A 79 29.84 27.39 24.16
C VAL A 79 29.25 28.11 22.96
N THR A 80 29.37 29.43 22.99
CA THR A 80 29.17 30.32 21.84
C THR A 80 30.55 30.61 21.26
N GLU A 81 30.60 30.92 19.95
CA GLU A 81 31.80 31.25 19.15
C GLU A 81 32.54 29.98 18.65
N ASP A 82 32.92 29.82 17.39
CA ASP A 82 33.31 30.85 16.43
C ASP A 82 33.53 30.26 15.00
N ILE A 83 33.50 31.15 14.01
CA ILE A 83 34.29 31.12 12.76
C ILE A 83 33.86 30.21 11.58
N ASN A 84 33.06 30.83 10.70
CA ASN A 84 33.43 31.10 9.30
C ASN A 84 34.73 30.48 8.78
N ARG A 85 34.66 29.37 8.03
CA ARG A 85 35.61 29.04 6.94
C ARG A 85 35.15 27.81 6.15
N MET A 86 34.25 28.00 5.19
CA MET A 86 34.22 27.14 4.01
C MET A 86 34.22 28.03 2.76
N LYS A 87 35.36 27.97 2.07
CA LYS A 87 35.59 28.57 0.75
C LYS A 87 34.57 28.01 -0.23
N LEU A 88 33.69 28.87 -0.73
CA LEU A 88 32.96 28.62 -1.97
C LEU A 88 33.92 28.71 -3.16
N PRO A 89 33.79 27.84 -4.17
CA PRO A 89 34.53 27.96 -5.42
C PRO A 89 34.09 29.20 -6.21
N PRO A 90 34.99 29.81 -7.02
CA PRO A 90 34.70 31.04 -7.75
C PRO A 90 33.63 30.82 -8.82
N LYS A 91 32.65 31.72 -8.81
CA LYS A 91 31.55 31.84 -9.77
C LYS A 91 32.12 32.19 -11.14
N GLN A 92 31.95 31.29 -12.10
CA GLN A 92 32.36 31.48 -13.49
C GLN A 92 31.52 32.60 -14.11
N ALA A 93 32.19 33.66 -14.59
CA ALA A 93 31.58 34.84 -15.15
C ALA A 93 30.90 34.53 -16.50
N SER A 94 29.63 34.91 -16.64
CA SER A 94 28.89 34.91 -17.90
C SER A 94 29.39 36.05 -18.81
N PRO A 95 29.44 35.86 -20.14
CA PRO A 95 29.85 36.90 -21.08
C PRO A 95 28.80 38.02 -21.22
N PRO A 96 29.22 39.25 -21.57
CA PRO A 96 28.34 40.40 -21.71
C PRO A 96 27.47 40.29 -22.97
N ALA A 97 26.17 40.59 -22.80
CA ALA A 97 25.22 40.76 -23.88
C ALA A 97 25.61 41.98 -24.75
N GLN A 98 25.78 41.75 -26.05
CA GLN A 98 25.92 42.81 -27.04
C GLN A 98 24.60 43.57 -27.16
N GLN A 99 24.64 44.87 -26.84
CA GLN A 99 23.64 45.84 -27.24
C GLN A 99 23.85 46.17 -28.72
N ASP A 100 22.96 45.67 -29.57
CA ASP A 100 22.81 46.20 -30.93
C ASP A 100 21.85 47.40 -30.88
N THR A 101 22.44 48.58 -30.95
CA THR A 101 21.74 49.84 -31.23
C THR A 101 21.85 50.13 -32.72
N SER A 102 20.80 49.85 -33.49
CA SER A 102 20.58 50.52 -34.78
C SER A 102 19.12 50.40 -35.21
N GLY A 103 18.58 51.50 -35.74
CA GLY A 103 17.32 51.49 -36.49
C GLY A 103 16.17 52.31 -35.89
N ILE A 104 16.38 53.61 -35.70
CA ILE A 104 15.27 54.55 -35.65
C ILE A 104 14.67 54.63 -37.06
N SER A 105 13.48 54.06 -37.26
CA SER A 105 12.67 54.29 -38.45
C SER A 105 11.43 55.09 -38.06
N TYR A 106 11.41 56.35 -38.48
CA TYR A 106 10.22 57.20 -38.45
C TYR A 106 9.35 56.82 -39.66
N SER A 107 8.18 56.24 -39.43
CA SER A 107 7.15 56.18 -40.48
C SER A 107 5.73 56.13 -39.95
N SER A 108 4.95 57.03 -40.56
CA SER A 108 3.50 57.16 -40.62
C SER A 108 2.74 57.33 -39.31
N MET A 109 2.49 58.61 -39.00
CA MET A 109 1.25 59.07 -38.39
C MET A 109 0.05 58.54 -39.19
N LEU A 110 -0.55 57.46 -38.72
CA LEU A 110 -1.90 57.06 -39.11
C LEU A 110 -2.87 57.51 -38.03
N MET A 111 -3.90 58.20 -38.48
CA MET A 111 -4.95 58.77 -37.66
C MET A 111 -5.60 57.70 -36.79
N ASN A 112 -5.52 57.89 -35.47
CA ASN A 112 -6.28 57.14 -34.48
C ASN A 112 -7.77 57.45 -34.68
N SER A 113 -8.48 56.56 -35.39
CA SER A 113 -9.92 56.45 -35.24
C SER A 113 -10.24 56.09 -33.80
N PRO A 114 -11.20 56.76 -33.11
CA PRO A 114 -11.60 56.37 -31.78
C PRO A 114 -12.25 54.98 -31.84
N SER A 115 -11.49 53.95 -31.49
CA SER A 115 -12.02 52.62 -31.26
C SER A 115 -13.01 52.72 -30.10
N VAL A 116 -14.28 52.45 -30.40
CA VAL A 116 -15.33 52.26 -29.41
C VAL A 116 -14.88 51.14 -28.49
N VAL A 117 -14.43 51.49 -27.28
CA VAL A 117 -14.09 50.55 -26.22
C VAL A 117 -15.40 49.92 -25.76
N THR A 118 -15.81 48.82 -26.39
CA THR A 118 -16.83 47.94 -25.81
C THR A 118 -16.25 47.38 -24.52
N PRO A 119 -16.89 47.59 -23.35
CA PRO A 119 -16.44 46.99 -22.11
C PRO A 119 -16.45 45.47 -22.30
N VAL A 120 -15.27 44.85 -22.20
CA VAL A 120 -15.14 43.40 -22.14
C VAL A 120 -15.76 42.99 -20.81
N VAL A 121 -17.04 42.64 -20.83
CA VAL A 121 -17.71 42.01 -19.70
C VAL A 121 -17.02 40.67 -19.53
N ALA A 122 -16.12 40.58 -18.54
CA ALA A 122 -15.50 39.32 -18.19
C ALA A 122 -16.63 38.30 -17.94
N PRO A 123 -16.60 37.12 -18.56
CA PRO A 123 -17.61 36.11 -18.31
C PRO A 123 -17.64 35.84 -16.81
N VAL A 124 -18.81 36.01 -16.21
CA VAL A 124 -19.03 35.65 -14.80
C VAL A 124 -18.81 34.15 -14.72
N VAL A 125 -17.60 33.74 -14.31
CA VAL A 125 -17.27 32.34 -14.07
C VAL A 125 -18.10 31.93 -12.86
N ALA A 126 -19.20 31.24 -13.11
CA ALA A 126 -20.02 30.70 -12.03
C ALA A 126 -19.13 29.81 -11.14
N PRO A 127 -19.24 29.91 -9.80
CA PRO A 127 -18.47 29.06 -8.92
C PRO A 127 -18.81 27.59 -9.24
N VAL A 128 -17.78 26.81 -9.58
CA VAL A 128 -17.93 25.37 -9.80
C VAL A 128 -18.25 24.74 -8.43
N VAL A 129 -19.53 24.52 -8.16
CA VAL A 129 -19.99 23.80 -6.98
C VAL A 129 -19.57 22.34 -7.14
N ARG A 130 -18.47 21.95 -6.50
CA ARG A 130 -18.07 20.53 -6.43
C ARG A 130 -18.92 19.85 -5.37
N LEU A 131 -19.62 18.80 -5.76
CA LEU A 131 -20.33 17.94 -4.80
C LEU A 131 -19.30 17.32 -3.84
N PRO A 132 -19.63 17.16 -2.55
CA PRO A 132 -18.73 16.51 -1.60
C PRO A 132 -18.44 15.08 -2.09
N LEU A 133 -17.16 14.77 -2.26
CA LEU A 133 -16.71 13.45 -2.68
C LEU A 133 -17.04 12.44 -1.57
N SER A 134 -17.81 11.41 -1.91
CA SER A 134 -18.14 10.32 -0.99
C SER A 134 -16.89 9.47 -0.70
N ILE A 135 -16.59 9.27 0.58
CA ILE A 135 -15.56 8.31 1.01
C ILE A 135 -16.06 6.90 0.72
N GLN A 136 -15.22 6.07 0.11
CA GLN A 136 -15.50 4.68 -0.26
C GLN A 136 -14.23 3.84 -0.18
N ILE A 137 -14.37 2.51 -0.20
CA ILE A 137 -13.25 1.59 -0.35
C ILE A 137 -12.80 1.64 -1.81
N ILE A 138 -11.73 2.38 -2.09
CA ILE A 138 -11.27 2.59 -3.46
C ILE A 138 -10.61 1.34 -4.03
N THR A 139 -10.11 0.43 -3.20
CA THR A 139 -9.53 -0.85 -3.64
C THR A 139 -10.54 -1.88 -4.13
N ASP A 140 -11.85 -1.65 -3.94
CA ASP A 140 -12.90 -2.55 -4.41
C ASP A 140 -13.31 -2.28 -5.88
N PHE A 141 -12.70 -1.28 -6.53
CA PHE A 141 -12.99 -1.02 -7.95
C PHE A 141 -12.49 -2.17 -8.84
N PRO A 142 -13.34 -2.69 -9.75
CA PRO A 142 -13.01 -3.87 -10.56
C PRO A 142 -11.91 -3.60 -11.61
N SER A 143 -11.61 -2.34 -11.92
CA SER A 143 -10.65 -1.95 -12.95
C SER A 143 -9.20 -1.83 -12.45
N ILE A 144 -8.93 -2.09 -11.17
CA ILE A 144 -7.59 -1.92 -10.59
C ILE A 144 -6.65 -2.98 -11.14
N LYS A 145 -5.46 -2.54 -11.53
CA LYS A 145 -4.35 -3.42 -11.92
C LYS A 145 -3.33 -3.45 -10.81
N VAL A 146 -2.98 -4.64 -10.33
CA VAL A 146 -1.92 -4.81 -9.33
C VAL A 146 -0.67 -5.38 -9.99
N THR A 147 0.46 -4.72 -9.75
CA THR A 147 1.79 -5.22 -10.13
C THR A 147 2.70 -5.28 -8.91
N SER A 148 3.80 -6.01 -9.02
CA SER A 148 4.79 -6.17 -7.96
C SER A 148 6.20 -6.18 -8.52
N SER A 149 7.20 -5.96 -7.67
CA SER A 149 8.61 -6.11 -8.03
C SER A 149 9.01 -7.56 -8.34
N VAL A 150 8.30 -8.52 -7.73
CA VAL A 150 8.57 -9.95 -7.85
C VAL A 150 7.26 -10.71 -8.01
N ILE A 151 7.26 -11.76 -8.82
CA ILE A 151 6.07 -12.59 -9.04
C ILE A 151 5.63 -13.24 -7.72
N GLY A 152 6.58 -13.74 -6.94
CA GLY A 152 6.31 -14.53 -5.74
C GLY A 152 6.07 -16.01 -6.05
N ASN A 153 5.83 -16.80 -5.01
CA ASN A 153 5.66 -18.26 -5.09
C ASN A 153 4.22 -18.75 -4.86
N LEU A 154 3.31 -17.87 -4.44
CA LEU A 154 1.90 -18.18 -4.14
C LEU A 154 0.99 -17.62 -5.25
N SER A 155 0.05 -16.74 -4.89
CA SER A 155 -0.86 -16.14 -5.86
C SER A 155 -0.26 -14.93 -6.59
N PRO A 156 -0.83 -14.58 -7.75
CA PRO A 156 -0.52 -13.33 -8.42
C PRO A 156 -0.74 -12.12 -7.50
N PRO A 157 -0.06 -10.98 -7.75
CA PRO A 157 -0.23 -9.75 -6.97
C PRO A 157 -1.68 -9.28 -6.84
N SER A 158 -2.54 -9.56 -7.83
CA SER A 158 -3.96 -9.18 -7.80
C SER A 158 -4.77 -9.85 -6.67
N SER A 159 -4.27 -10.94 -6.08
CA SER A 159 -4.93 -11.61 -4.95
C SER A 159 -5.15 -10.69 -3.76
N VAL A 160 -4.30 -9.68 -3.56
CA VAL A 160 -4.40 -8.73 -2.44
C VAL A 160 -5.64 -7.83 -2.49
N LEU A 161 -6.38 -7.81 -3.60
CA LEU A 161 -7.66 -7.10 -3.71
C LEU A 161 -8.87 -8.00 -3.45
N SER A 162 -8.68 -9.32 -3.35
CA SER A 162 -9.80 -10.24 -3.16
C SER A 162 -10.40 -10.06 -1.76
N PRO A 163 -11.71 -9.82 -1.64
CA PRO A 163 -12.40 -9.93 -0.35
C PRO A 163 -12.66 -11.40 0.03
N SER A 164 -12.54 -12.33 -0.92
CA SER A 164 -12.78 -13.75 -0.72
C SER A 164 -11.51 -14.46 -0.29
N ILE A 165 -11.57 -15.14 0.85
CA ILE A 165 -10.52 -16.02 1.37
C ILE A 165 -11.09 -17.43 1.30
N SER A 166 -10.86 -18.12 0.19
CA SER A 166 -11.32 -19.50 0.00
C SER A 166 -10.27 -20.50 0.46
N ASP A 167 -9.00 -20.19 0.19
CA ASP A 167 -7.84 -20.92 0.63
C ASP A 167 -6.88 -19.97 1.35
N TRP A 168 -6.78 -20.14 2.66
CA TRP A 168 -5.88 -19.36 3.48
C TRP A 168 -4.40 -19.61 3.08
N LEU A 169 -4.03 -20.65 2.35
CA LEU A 169 -2.64 -20.85 1.95
C LEU A 169 -2.31 -20.13 0.64
N THR A 170 -3.21 -20.19 -0.33
CA THR A 170 -2.91 -19.73 -1.70
C THR A 170 -3.43 -18.35 -2.02
N ASP A 171 -4.43 -17.83 -1.31
CA ASP A 171 -5.12 -16.58 -1.67
C ASP A 171 -4.37 -15.31 -1.19
N ARG A 172 -3.04 -15.31 -1.30
CA ARG A 172 -2.18 -14.20 -0.91
C ARG A 172 -0.95 -14.05 -1.81
N TRP A 173 -0.42 -12.84 -1.87
CA TRP A 173 0.86 -12.58 -2.53
C TRP A 173 2.01 -12.78 -1.52
N GLN A 174 3.12 -13.36 -1.97
CA GLN A 174 4.30 -13.55 -1.12
C GLN A 174 5.59 -13.33 -1.91
N ALA A 175 6.46 -12.45 -1.40
CA ALA A 175 7.80 -12.22 -1.90
C ALA A 175 8.79 -13.28 -1.37
N ALA A 176 8.52 -14.54 -1.69
CA ALA A 176 9.40 -15.67 -1.43
C ALA A 176 9.65 -16.46 -2.72
N SER A 177 10.78 -17.17 -2.77
CA SER A 177 11.16 -17.99 -3.93
C SER A 177 10.52 -19.38 -3.91
N ASP A 178 10.03 -19.84 -2.76
CA ASP A 178 9.48 -21.17 -2.57
C ASP A 178 8.43 -21.23 -1.44
N MET A 179 7.72 -22.36 -1.35
CA MET A 179 6.67 -22.63 -0.35
C MET A 179 7.18 -22.74 1.10
N SER A 180 8.49 -22.82 1.33
CA SER A 180 9.06 -22.79 2.68
C SER A 180 9.21 -21.36 3.21
N GLY A 181 8.94 -20.36 2.35
CA GLY A 181 9.03 -18.95 2.67
C GLY A 181 10.45 -18.40 2.54
N THR A 182 11.33 -19.01 1.72
CA THR A 182 12.67 -18.44 1.50
C THR A 182 12.53 -17.03 0.93
N PRO A 183 12.97 -15.98 1.66
CA PRO A 183 12.77 -14.60 1.23
C PRO A 183 13.50 -14.32 -0.07
N ILE A 184 12.87 -13.59 -0.98
CA ILE A 184 13.60 -12.95 -2.08
C ILE A 184 14.37 -11.76 -1.46
N PRO A 185 15.68 -11.63 -1.66
CA PRO A 185 16.43 -10.52 -1.06
C PRO A 185 16.08 -9.15 -1.67
N GLY A 186 16.21 -8.11 -0.85
CA GLY A 186 16.09 -6.71 -1.26
C GLY A 186 14.70 -6.09 -1.02
N PRO A 187 14.54 -4.80 -1.34
CA PRO A 187 13.26 -4.13 -1.23
C PRO A 187 12.28 -4.64 -2.28
N HIS A 188 11.00 -4.64 -1.94
CA HIS A 188 9.92 -5.06 -2.81
C HIS A 188 8.82 -4.02 -2.87
N PHE A 189 7.96 -4.09 -3.88
CA PHE A 189 6.79 -3.23 -3.93
C PHE A 189 5.54 -3.96 -4.40
N LEU A 190 4.40 -3.44 -3.99
CA LEU A 190 3.09 -3.64 -4.62
C LEU A 190 2.60 -2.30 -5.17
N SER A 191 2.03 -2.31 -6.36
CA SER A 191 1.55 -1.12 -7.05
C SER A 191 0.13 -1.36 -7.55
N LEU A 192 -0.82 -0.56 -7.04
CA LEU A 192 -2.24 -0.62 -7.36
C LEU A 192 -2.56 0.55 -8.29
N SER A 193 -2.77 0.27 -9.57
CA SER A 193 -3.04 1.26 -10.61
C SER A 193 -4.53 1.34 -10.93
N PHE A 194 -5.03 2.57 -11.04
CA PHE A 194 -6.41 2.97 -11.23
C PHE A 194 -6.59 3.60 -12.63
N PRO A 195 -6.60 2.81 -13.72
CA PRO A 195 -6.47 3.33 -15.09
C PRO A 195 -7.59 4.28 -15.52
N SER A 196 -8.77 4.18 -14.94
CA SER A 196 -9.95 5.00 -15.30
C SER A 196 -10.40 5.93 -14.18
N LYS A 197 -9.57 6.07 -13.12
CA LYS A 197 -9.92 6.83 -11.93
C LYS A 197 -8.72 7.64 -11.45
N ARG A 198 -8.94 8.91 -11.11
CA ARG A 198 -7.97 9.75 -10.40
C ARG A 198 -8.22 9.65 -8.91
N ILE A 199 -7.18 9.40 -8.12
CA ILE A 199 -7.26 9.43 -6.66
C ILE A 199 -7.29 10.90 -6.21
N THR A 200 -8.31 11.27 -5.45
CA THR A 200 -8.48 12.64 -4.95
C THR A 200 -8.27 12.75 -3.44
N SER A 201 -8.52 11.67 -2.69
CA SER A 201 -8.15 11.61 -1.28
C SER A 201 -7.90 10.17 -0.82
N ILE A 202 -7.09 10.02 0.23
CA ILE A 202 -6.91 8.75 0.95
C ILE A 202 -6.96 9.07 2.44
N LYS A 203 -7.90 8.45 3.15
CA LYS A 203 -8.10 8.65 4.59
C LYS A 203 -7.43 7.54 5.39
N ILE A 204 -7.74 6.29 5.05
CA ILE A 204 -7.27 5.12 5.79
C ILE A 204 -6.68 4.12 4.81
N VAL A 205 -5.58 3.48 5.21
CA VAL A 205 -5.06 2.29 4.54
C VAL A 205 -4.95 1.17 5.56
N THR A 206 -5.41 -0.01 5.15
CA THR A 206 -5.27 -1.27 5.89
C THR A 206 -4.41 -2.23 5.08
N LEU A 207 -3.31 -2.68 5.66
CA LEU A 207 -2.48 -3.75 5.15
C LEU A 207 -2.68 -4.98 6.03
N ASP A 208 -3.23 -6.03 5.45
CA ASP A 208 -3.32 -7.32 6.11
C ASP A 208 -2.17 -8.20 5.61
N PHE A 209 -1.27 -8.56 6.52
CA PHE A 209 -0.16 -9.46 6.27
C PHE A 209 -0.44 -10.84 6.86
N GLU A 210 0.28 -11.85 6.38
CA GLU A 210 0.43 -13.08 7.17
C GLU A 210 1.38 -12.80 8.35
N THR A 211 1.70 -13.81 9.15
CA THR A 211 2.81 -13.77 10.11
C THR A 211 4.12 -13.24 9.48
N ALA A 212 4.35 -13.55 8.19
CA ALA A 212 5.43 -12.99 7.38
C ALA A 212 5.14 -11.53 6.95
N HIS A 213 5.23 -10.59 7.89
CA HIS A 213 4.91 -9.17 7.66
C HIS A 213 6.16 -8.28 7.44
N CYS A 214 5.92 -7.00 7.23
CA CYS A 214 6.94 -5.97 7.04
C CYS A 214 6.93 -4.96 8.18
N ASP A 215 8.09 -4.64 8.75
CA ASP A 215 8.22 -3.63 9.82
C ASP A 215 8.53 -2.23 9.28
N ASP A 216 9.18 -2.16 8.12
CA ASP A 216 9.54 -0.92 7.46
C ASP A 216 9.00 -0.92 6.03
N TYR A 217 7.95 -0.14 5.83
CA TYR A 217 7.34 0.13 4.55
C TYR A 217 6.87 1.59 4.43
N THR A 218 6.71 2.05 3.19
CA THR A 218 6.14 3.35 2.85
C THR A 218 4.96 3.17 1.91
N VAL A 219 4.03 4.14 1.92
CA VAL A 219 2.96 4.24 0.93
C VAL A 219 3.12 5.56 0.20
N SER A 220 3.11 5.50 -1.12
CA SER A 220 3.26 6.65 -2.00
C SER A 220 2.22 6.68 -3.10
N LEU A 221 1.98 7.87 -3.64
CA LEU A 221 1.17 8.11 -4.82
C LEU A 221 2.06 8.41 -6.01
N LEU A 222 1.77 7.78 -7.14
CA LEU A 222 2.49 7.99 -8.39
C LEU A 222 1.59 8.76 -9.37
N SER A 223 2.15 9.82 -9.95
CA SER A 223 1.47 10.61 -10.98
C SER A 223 1.39 9.87 -12.30
N SER A 224 0.24 9.94 -12.96
CA SER A 224 0.05 9.39 -14.31
C SER A 224 0.85 10.12 -15.37
N SER A 225 1.10 11.42 -15.18
CA SER A 225 1.80 12.26 -16.16
C SER A 225 3.31 12.21 -15.99
N ASN A 226 3.78 11.95 -14.77
CA ASN A 226 5.20 11.81 -14.46
C ASN A 226 5.42 10.75 -13.37
N PRO A 227 5.76 9.51 -13.75
CA PRO A 227 6.02 8.42 -12.80
C PRO A 227 7.18 8.68 -11.82
N GLU A 228 8.10 9.59 -12.14
CA GLU A 228 9.18 9.99 -11.23
C GLU A 228 8.67 10.89 -10.09
N ARG A 229 7.52 11.56 -10.29
CA ARG A 229 6.85 12.29 -9.24
C ARG A 229 6.07 11.33 -8.36
N THR A 230 6.66 11.08 -7.20
CA THR A 230 6.10 10.30 -6.11
C THR A 230 5.78 11.22 -4.94
N VAL A 231 4.64 11.00 -4.30
CA VAL A 231 4.28 11.67 -3.05
C VAL A 231 4.19 10.60 -1.97
N GLU A 232 5.13 10.59 -1.03
CA GLU A 232 5.04 9.76 0.17
C GLU A 232 3.86 10.27 1.02
N ILE A 233 2.81 9.46 1.15
CA ILE A 233 1.63 9.78 1.97
C ILE A 233 1.70 9.11 3.34
N TYR A 234 2.57 8.11 3.51
CA TYR A 234 2.77 7.42 4.78
C TYR A 234 4.14 6.73 4.86
N SER A 235 4.71 6.68 6.06
CA SER A 235 5.89 5.88 6.39
C SER A 235 5.71 5.25 7.77
N SER A 236 5.86 3.92 7.84
CA SER A 236 5.73 3.14 9.08
C SER A 236 6.71 3.54 10.18
N LEU A 237 7.92 3.98 9.81
CA LEU A 237 8.93 4.46 10.77
C LEU A 237 8.66 5.87 11.30
N LYS A 238 7.95 6.70 10.54
CA LYS A 238 7.71 8.12 10.89
C LYS A 238 6.34 8.35 11.52
N SER A 239 5.34 7.54 11.15
CA SER A 239 3.96 7.78 11.54
C SER A 239 3.64 7.27 12.95
N LYS A 240 2.79 8.03 13.66
CA LYS A 240 2.22 7.66 14.95
C LYS A 240 0.79 7.11 14.84
N THR A 241 0.22 7.08 13.63
CA THR A 241 -1.17 6.67 13.40
C THR A 241 -1.32 5.15 13.25
N LEU A 242 -0.21 4.40 13.23
CA LEU A 242 -0.21 2.96 13.07
C LEU A 242 -0.87 2.24 14.24
N LYS A 243 -1.93 1.49 13.94
CA LYS A 243 -2.55 0.51 14.82
C LYS A 243 -2.28 -0.87 14.24
N ARG A 244 -1.39 -1.63 14.88
CA ARG A 244 -1.09 -3.01 14.53
C ARG A 244 -1.86 -3.97 15.43
N SER A 245 -2.57 -4.92 14.83
CA SER A 245 -3.20 -6.04 15.52
C SER A 245 -2.58 -7.35 15.05
N ARG A 246 -2.47 -8.33 15.96
CA ARG A 246 -1.89 -9.65 15.67
C ARG A 246 -2.88 -10.73 16.06
N SER A 247 -3.13 -11.65 15.14
CA SER A 247 -3.80 -12.91 15.39
C SER A 247 -2.84 -14.07 15.13
N HIS A 248 -3.33 -15.31 15.18
CA HIS A 248 -2.49 -16.48 14.92
C HIS A 248 -1.93 -16.52 13.50
N GLN A 249 -2.67 -15.98 12.51
CA GLN A 249 -2.33 -16.05 11.09
C GLN A 249 -2.09 -14.68 10.45
N HIS A 250 -2.69 -13.62 11.03
CA HIS A 250 -2.69 -12.29 10.43
C HIS A 250 -1.96 -11.27 11.29
N VAL A 251 -1.25 -10.36 10.62
CA VAL A 251 -0.75 -9.12 11.20
C VAL A 251 -1.39 -7.99 10.41
N THR A 252 -2.36 -7.30 11.01
CA THR A 252 -3.13 -6.26 10.32
C THR A 252 -2.70 -4.89 10.81
N ASP A 253 -2.23 -4.07 9.87
CA ASP A 253 -1.83 -2.69 10.08
C ASP A 253 -2.88 -1.75 9.53
N VAL A 254 -3.47 -0.93 10.39
CA VAL A 254 -4.41 0.12 10.03
C VAL A 254 -3.80 1.46 10.38
N PHE A 255 -3.78 2.39 9.43
CA PHE A 255 -3.21 3.72 9.67
C PHE A 255 -3.95 4.82 8.93
N ASP A 256 -4.08 5.96 9.62
CA ASP A 256 -4.63 7.17 9.04
C ASP A 256 -3.54 7.85 8.20
N VAL A 257 -3.89 8.13 6.95
CA VAL A 257 -3.08 8.87 5.98
C VAL A 257 -3.53 10.33 5.95
N ASN A 258 -4.84 10.57 5.95
CA ASN A 258 -5.45 11.90 5.84
C ASN A 258 -4.88 12.76 4.70
N TRP A 259 -4.57 12.13 3.56
CA TRP A 259 -4.09 12.84 2.38
C TRP A 259 -5.29 13.39 1.59
N ASP A 260 -5.19 14.66 1.21
CA ASP A 260 -6.16 15.37 0.40
C ASP A 260 -5.45 16.00 -0.80
N GLY A 261 -5.72 15.45 -1.99
CA GLY A 261 -5.10 15.89 -3.25
C GLY A 261 -5.74 17.12 -3.86
N LEU A 262 -6.70 17.74 -3.17
CA LEU A 262 -7.36 18.98 -3.59
C LEU A 262 -6.70 20.24 -3.03
N ALA A 263 -5.67 20.11 -2.18
CA ALA A 263 -4.91 21.24 -1.67
C ALA A 263 -4.03 21.85 -2.78
N ASP A 264 -4.41 23.05 -3.22
CA ASP A 264 -3.70 24.04 -4.03
C ASP A 264 -2.93 23.55 -5.29
N ASP A 265 -3.50 23.85 -6.46
CA ASP A 265 -2.84 23.91 -7.78
C ASP A 265 -2.24 22.61 -8.38
N ILE A 266 -2.42 21.45 -7.74
CA ILE A 266 -1.96 20.18 -8.31
C ILE A 266 -2.96 19.68 -9.38
N VAL A 267 -2.68 20.03 -10.63
CA VAL A 267 -3.34 19.48 -11.84
C VAL A 267 -2.96 17.99 -12.04
N GLU A 268 -2.06 17.43 -11.23
CA GLU A 268 -1.60 16.06 -11.39
C GLU A 268 -2.67 15.02 -11.05
N SER A 269 -2.84 14.07 -11.96
CA SER A 269 -3.65 12.88 -11.75
C SER A 269 -2.80 11.79 -11.11
N TYR A 270 -2.88 11.65 -9.79
CA TYR A 270 -2.38 10.45 -9.12
C TYR A 270 -3.33 9.29 -9.43
N VAL A 271 -2.79 8.24 -10.04
CA VAL A 271 -3.56 7.08 -10.51
C VAL A 271 -3.04 5.78 -9.92
N THR A 272 -2.02 5.83 -9.07
CA THR A 272 -1.38 4.63 -8.56
C THR A 272 -1.03 4.80 -7.09
N ILE A 273 -1.41 3.83 -6.26
CA ILE A 273 -0.93 3.67 -4.89
C ILE A 273 0.19 2.65 -4.93
N ARG A 274 1.38 3.02 -4.46
CA ARG A 274 2.53 2.13 -4.35
C ARG A 274 2.89 1.93 -2.89
N ILE A 275 3.10 0.68 -2.52
CA ILE A 275 3.57 0.25 -1.20
C ILE A 275 4.96 -0.32 -1.40
N ASP A 276 5.98 0.34 -0.87
CA ASP A 276 7.35 -0.14 -0.90
C ASP A 276 7.68 -0.81 0.43
N PHE A 277 7.98 -2.10 0.40
CA PHE A 277 8.38 -2.92 1.53
C PHE A 277 9.91 -2.96 1.61
N LEU A 278 10.48 -2.33 2.63
CA LEU A 278 11.90 -2.09 2.75
C LEU A 278 12.58 -3.11 3.66
N LYS A 279 11.92 -3.52 4.74
CA LYS A 279 12.49 -4.47 5.72
C LYS A 279 11.46 -5.51 6.18
N PRO A 280 11.63 -6.80 5.85
CA PRO A 280 10.79 -7.86 6.38
C PRO A 280 10.96 -7.98 7.90
N ALA A 281 9.87 -8.23 8.61
CA ALA A 281 9.88 -8.45 10.06
C ALA A 281 10.33 -9.88 10.43
N THR A 282 10.31 -10.80 9.46
CA THR A 282 10.58 -12.21 9.67
C THR A 282 11.54 -12.78 8.63
N ARG A 283 12.05 -13.99 8.89
CA ARG A 283 12.85 -14.76 7.94
C ARG A 283 12.04 -15.40 6.81
N TRP A 284 10.72 -15.19 6.75
CA TRP A 284 9.83 -15.82 5.75
C TRP A 284 9.44 -14.88 4.60
N GLY A 285 10.11 -13.74 4.51
CA GLY A 285 9.85 -12.70 3.51
C GLY A 285 8.67 -11.84 3.91
N ILE A 286 7.94 -11.37 2.90
CA ILE A 286 6.75 -10.53 3.03
C ILE A 286 5.60 -11.27 2.37
N SER A 287 4.50 -11.45 3.08
CA SER A 287 3.27 -12.03 2.57
C SER A 287 2.10 -11.12 2.90
N VAL A 288 1.41 -10.67 1.85
CA VAL A 288 0.29 -9.72 1.93
C VAL A 288 -0.98 -10.46 1.52
N TRP A 289 -1.93 -10.46 2.45
CA TRP A 289 -3.28 -10.98 2.27
C TRP A 289 -4.16 -10.01 1.53
N ARG A 290 -4.22 -8.79 2.05
CA ARG A 290 -5.19 -7.81 1.61
C ARG A 290 -4.64 -6.41 1.73
N VAL A 291 -4.96 -5.60 0.74
CA VAL A 291 -4.76 -4.15 0.77
C VAL A 291 -6.12 -3.50 0.64
N VAL A 292 -6.48 -2.69 1.62
CA VAL A 292 -7.70 -1.87 1.59
C VAL A 292 -7.29 -0.42 1.71
N ALA A 293 -7.77 0.43 0.80
CA ALA A 293 -7.64 1.87 0.92
C ALA A 293 -9.03 2.51 0.88
N GLU A 294 -9.26 3.43 1.80
CA GLU A 294 -10.48 4.21 1.91
C GLU A 294 -10.20 5.66 1.54
N GLY A 295 -11.04 6.24 0.69
CA GLY A 295 -10.84 7.59 0.19
C GLY A 295 -11.83 7.95 -0.90
N SER A 296 -11.43 8.86 -1.78
CA SER A 296 -12.26 9.29 -2.91
C SER A 296 -11.48 9.21 -4.21
N VAL A 297 -12.22 8.93 -5.28
CA VAL A 297 -11.70 8.99 -6.65
C VAL A 297 -12.67 9.75 -7.55
N GLU A 298 -12.14 10.34 -8.60
CA GLU A 298 -12.90 10.94 -9.70
C GLU A 298 -12.73 10.10 -10.96
N ALA A 299 -13.71 10.10 -11.85
CA ALA A 299 -13.54 9.51 -13.17
C ALA A 299 -12.52 10.32 -13.96
N THR A 300 -11.56 9.65 -14.59
CA THR A 300 -10.72 10.30 -15.60
C THR A 300 -11.56 10.47 -16.86
N ILE A 301 -11.77 11.72 -17.29
CA ILE A 301 -12.46 12.06 -18.54
C ILE A 301 -11.52 11.76 -19.72
#